data_AF-A0AAD6JMU9-F1
#
_entry.id   AF-A0AAD6JMU9-F1
#
_cell.length_a   1.000
_cell.length_b   1.000
_cell.length_c   1.000
_cell.angle_alpha   90.00
_cell.angle_beta   90.00
_cell.angle_gamma   90.00
#
_symmetry.space_group_name_H-M   'P 1'
#
loop_
_entity.id
_entity.type
_entity.pdbx_description
1 polymer ?
#
loop_
_entity_poly.entity_id
_entity_poly.type
_entity_poly.pdbx_seq_one_letter_code
_entity_poly.pdbx_strand_id
1 'polypeptide(L)'
;MSGWGISISSAPVFYFLTAPVFIVIFSAQIGNLFIWQDFCPRCDPIGALFIVGLLLGLIIYIYLDLSPRSTYLVDFACYRPPNELKISKDEFIELAKKSGKFNGAAIEFQRRALKNSGIGDETYMPRVVFQPGHKITLKDGLSTEVVSYTWYSGNDMDMLLPNCLFRIGAAAMLLSSCRSDRWRSKYELKQLVRTHRGMDSRSFKSIQLREDAERNQGLIIEFQAVIVKHLSRSMHRSEVALCSQRRER
;
A
#
# COMPACT_ATOMS: atom_id res chain seq x y z
N MET A 1 11.86 0.01 -6.76
CA MET A 1 11.33 -1.35 -6.95
C MET A 1 9.96 -1.25 -7.59
N SER A 2 9.92 -1.43 -8.91
CA SER A 2 8.70 -1.59 -9.69
C SER A 2 8.07 -2.95 -9.34
N GLY A 3 7.22 -2.95 -8.32
CA GLY A 3 6.37 -4.11 -8.04
C GLY A 3 5.43 -4.31 -9.21
N TRP A 4 5.77 -5.22 -10.11
CA TRP A 4 4.83 -5.83 -11.04
C TRP A 4 3.84 -6.63 -10.20
N GLY A 5 2.83 -5.96 -9.67
CA GLY A 5 1.64 -6.64 -9.20
C GLY A 5 1.00 -7.27 -10.41
N ILE A 6 1.15 -8.59 -10.56
CA ILE A 6 0.40 -9.37 -11.53
C ILE A 6 -1.06 -9.31 -11.06
N SER A 7 -1.77 -8.28 -11.49
CA SER A 7 -3.22 -8.24 -11.44
C SER A 7 -3.69 -9.31 -12.41
N ILE A 8 -3.90 -10.53 -11.90
CA ILE A 8 -4.65 -11.57 -12.61
C ILE A 8 -6.10 -11.10 -12.66
N SER A 9 -6.35 -10.09 -13.49
CA SER A 9 -7.68 -9.74 -13.92
C SER A 9 -8.17 -10.95 -14.72
N SER A 10 -9.28 -11.56 -14.32
CA SER A 10 -9.98 -12.55 -15.13
C SER A 10 -10.62 -11.95 -16.38
N ALA A 11 -10.60 -10.62 -16.51
CA ALA A 11 -11.19 -9.88 -17.63
C ALA A 11 -10.54 -10.16 -19.00
N PRO A 12 -9.20 -10.18 -19.18
CA PRO A 12 -8.57 -10.57 -20.45
C PRO A 12 -9.01 -11.94 -20.98
N VAL A 13 -9.28 -12.91 -20.11
CA VAL A 13 -9.72 -14.25 -20.52
C VAL A 13 -11.16 -14.21 -21.06
N PHE A 14 -12.05 -13.47 -20.41
CA PHE A 14 -13.40 -13.25 -20.93
C PHE A 14 -13.39 -12.47 -22.26
N TYR A 15 -12.50 -11.49 -22.42
CA TYR A 15 -12.36 -10.69 -23.65
C TYR A 15 -11.94 -11.53 -24.86
N PHE A 16 -10.98 -12.45 -24.70
CA PHE A 16 -10.55 -13.34 -25.78
C PHE A 16 -11.64 -14.32 -26.25
N LEU A 17 -12.58 -14.69 -25.36
CA LEU A 17 -13.65 -15.63 -25.67
C LEU A 17 -14.91 -14.94 -26.24
N THR A 18 -15.27 -13.76 -25.73
CA THR A 18 -16.54 -13.11 -26.12
C THR A 18 -16.39 -12.16 -27.30
N ALA A 19 -15.29 -11.42 -27.41
CA ALA A 19 -15.07 -10.46 -28.50
C ALA A 19 -15.12 -11.08 -29.90
N PRO A 20 -14.48 -12.24 -30.20
CA PRO A 20 -14.58 -12.85 -31.53
C PRO A 20 -16.00 -13.34 -31.84
N VAL A 21 -16.77 -13.79 -30.84
CA VAL A 21 -18.17 -14.19 -31.03
C VAL A 21 -19.03 -12.98 -31.43
N PHE A 22 -18.86 -11.84 -30.75
CA PHE A 22 -19.54 -10.61 -31.13
C PHE A 22 -19.11 -10.08 -32.51
N ILE A 23 -17.83 -10.19 -32.86
CA ILE A 23 -17.32 -9.79 -34.19
C ILE A 23 -17.92 -10.67 -35.29
N VAL A 24 -18.02 -11.99 -35.08
CA VAL A 24 -18.61 -12.94 -36.04
C VAL A 24 -20.11 -12.71 -36.20
N ILE A 25 -20.84 -12.45 -35.11
CA ILE A 25 -22.28 -12.13 -35.17
C ILE A 25 -22.49 -10.79 -35.90
N PHE A 26 -21.64 -9.80 -35.64
CA PHE A 26 -21.71 -8.48 -36.27
C PHE A 26 -21.36 -8.54 -37.77
N SER A 27 -20.33 -9.30 -38.17
CA SER A 27 -19.96 -9.46 -39.57
C SER A 27 -20.99 -10.27 -40.36
N ALA A 28 -21.60 -11.29 -39.76
CA ALA A 28 -22.69 -12.05 -40.36
C ALA A 28 -23.94 -11.19 -40.61
N GLN A 29 -24.28 -10.30 -39.67
CA GLN A 29 -25.43 -9.41 -39.85
C GLN A 29 -25.17 -8.26 -40.81
N ILE A 30 -23.95 -7.72 -40.87
CA ILE A 30 -23.57 -6.76 -41.92
C ILE A 30 -23.65 -7.43 -43.30
N GLY A 31 -23.20 -8.69 -43.43
CA GLY A 31 -23.33 -9.46 -44.67
C GLY A 31 -24.79 -9.59 -45.12
N ASN A 32 -25.71 -9.89 -44.20
CA ASN A 32 -27.15 -9.92 -44.50
C ASN A 32 -27.72 -8.54 -44.85
N LEU A 33 -27.30 -7.47 -44.17
CA LEU A 33 -27.72 -6.11 -44.52
C LEU A 33 -27.26 -5.70 -45.92
N PHE A 34 -26.03 -6.08 -46.30
CA PHE A 34 -25.44 -5.72 -47.59
C PHE A 34 -26.10 -6.49 -48.74
N ILE A 35 -26.42 -7.79 -48.55
CA ILE A 35 -27.12 -8.60 -49.57
C ILE A 35 -28.55 -8.08 -49.81
N TRP A 36 -29.23 -7.56 -48.79
CA TRP A 36 -30.58 -7.00 -48.91
C TRP A 36 -30.64 -5.56 -49.43
N GLN A 37 -29.51 -4.85 -49.46
CA GLN A 37 -29.45 -3.47 -49.94
C GLN A 37 -29.67 -3.35 -51.46
N ASP A 38 -29.49 -4.45 -52.20
CA ASP A 38 -29.80 -4.50 -53.63
C ASP A 38 -31.31 -4.69 -53.93
N PHE A 39 -32.17 -4.97 -52.93
CA PHE A 39 -33.55 -5.40 -53.21
C PHE A 39 -34.74 -4.65 -52.55
N CYS A 40 -34.61 -3.68 -51.63
CA CYS A 40 -35.77 -2.83 -51.23
C CYS A 40 -35.47 -1.58 -50.36
N PRO A 41 -36.25 -0.48 -50.50
CA PRO A 41 -36.15 0.75 -49.69
C PRO A 41 -37.02 0.73 -48.41
N ARG A 42 -37.39 -0.43 -47.88
CA ARG A 42 -38.08 -0.54 -46.58
C ARG A 42 -37.11 -1.02 -45.53
N CYS A 43 -36.65 -0.11 -44.67
CA CYS A 43 -35.97 -0.49 -43.44
C CYS A 43 -36.90 -1.39 -42.63
N ASP A 44 -36.61 -2.69 -42.57
CA ASP A 44 -37.34 -3.62 -41.72
C ASP A 44 -37.17 -3.16 -40.26
N PRO A 45 -38.26 -2.75 -39.56
CA PRO A 45 -38.18 -2.25 -38.19
C PRO A 45 -37.54 -3.26 -37.23
N ILE A 46 -37.60 -4.56 -37.55
CA ILE A 46 -36.99 -5.64 -36.76
C ILE A 46 -35.46 -5.58 -36.85
N GLY A 47 -34.91 -5.39 -38.04
CA GLY A 47 -33.46 -5.24 -38.26
C GLY A 47 -32.91 -3.99 -37.59
N ALA A 48 -33.64 -2.87 -37.67
CA ALA A 48 -33.28 -1.64 -36.97
C ALA A 48 -33.25 -1.81 -35.43
N LEU A 49 -34.25 -2.50 -34.87
CA LEU A 49 -34.30 -2.81 -33.42
C LEU A 49 -33.11 -3.67 -32.96
N PHE A 50 -32.69 -4.63 -33.80
CA PHE A 50 -31.57 -5.51 -33.50
C PHE A 50 -30.23 -4.75 -33.49
N ILE A 51 -30.01 -3.86 -34.47
CA ILE A 51 -28.82 -3.00 -34.52
C ILE A 51 -28.77 -2.07 -33.31
N VAL A 52 -29.90 -1.46 -32.94
CA VAL A 52 -29.98 -0.61 -31.73
C VAL A 52 -29.67 -1.41 -30.47
N GLY A 53 -30.18 -2.64 -30.35
CA GLY A 53 -29.87 -3.53 -29.23
C GLY A 53 -28.38 -3.88 -29.13
N LEU A 54 -27.72 -4.16 -30.26
CA LEU A 54 -26.28 -4.43 -30.30
C LEU A 54 -25.46 -3.19 -29.93
N LEU A 55 -25.83 -2.01 -30.42
CA LEU A 55 -25.17 -0.75 -30.07
C LEU A 55 -25.34 -0.42 -28.58
N LEU A 56 -26.53 -0.59 -28.01
CA LEU A 56 -26.77 -0.41 -26.58
C LEU A 56 -25.99 -1.42 -25.74
N GLY A 57 -25.94 -2.69 -26.15
CA GLY A 57 -25.14 -3.73 -25.51
C GLY A 57 -23.64 -3.39 -25.53
N LEU A 58 -23.13 -2.91 -26.67
CA LEU A 58 -21.75 -2.46 -26.82
C LEU A 58 -21.45 -1.24 -25.93
N ILE A 59 -22.35 -0.25 -25.87
CA ILE A 59 -22.21 0.93 -25.01
C ILE A 59 -22.18 0.52 -23.53
N ILE A 60 -23.08 -0.37 -23.09
CA ILE A 60 -23.11 -0.88 -21.71
C ILE A 60 -21.82 -1.65 -21.41
N TYR A 61 -21.35 -2.48 -22.33
CA TYR A 61 -20.11 -3.23 -22.19
C TYR A 61 -18.88 -2.31 -22.05
N ILE A 62 -18.75 -1.32 -22.95
CA ILE A 62 -17.71 -0.29 -22.91
C ILE A 62 -17.79 0.48 -21.60
N TYR A 63 -18.99 0.91 -21.17
CA TYR A 63 -19.20 1.61 -19.91
C TYR A 63 -18.73 0.78 -18.69
N LEU A 64 -19.04 -0.52 -18.67
CA LEU A 64 -18.62 -1.41 -17.59
C LEU A 64 -17.11 -1.66 -17.57
N ASP A 65 -16.45 -1.64 -18.74
CA ASP A 65 -14.99 -1.81 -18.88
C ASP A 65 -14.20 -0.54 -18.54
N LEU A 66 -14.68 0.62 -18.99
CA LEU A 66 -14.11 1.93 -18.66
C LEU A 66 -14.40 2.38 -17.22
N SER A 67 -15.36 1.74 -16.55
CA SER A 67 -15.63 2.04 -15.14
C SER A 67 -14.44 1.62 -14.27
N PRO A 68 -13.76 2.57 -13.60
CA PRO A 68 -12.61 2.25 -12.76
C PRO A 68 -13.00 1.23 -11.68
N ARG A 69 -12.16 0.21 -11.49
CA ARG A 69 -12.39 -0.81 -10.46
C ARG A 69 -11.91 -0.28 -9.11
N SER A 70 -12.85 -0.11 -8.17
CA SER A 70 -12.49 0.14 -6.76
C SER A 70 -11.58 -0.97 -6.23
N THR A 71 -10.61 -0.61 -5.40
CA THR A 71 -9.80 -1.59 -4.66
C THR A 71 -10.40 -1.79 -3.27
N TYR A 72 -10.59 -3.04 -2.88
CA TYR A 72 -11.21 -3.44 -1.63
C TYR A 72 -10.16 -3.99 -0.68
N LEU A 73 -10.11 -3.48 0.55
CA LEU A 73 -9.38 -4.12 1.65
C LEU A 73 -10.27 -5.21 2.23
N VAL A 74 -9.99 -6.45 1.86
CA VAL A 74 -10.77 -7.62 2.27
C VAL A 74 -10.39 -8.01 3.69
N ASP A 75 -9.09 -8.13 3.95
CA ASP A 75 -8.59 -8.49 5.27
C ASP A 75 -7.21 -7.88 5.54
N PHE A 76 -6.81 -7.86 6.81
CA PHE A 76 -5.48 -7.50 7.22
C PHE A 76 -5.08 -8.29 8.47
N ALA A 77 -3.80 -8.61 8.58
CA ALA A 77 -3.22 -9.25 9.76
C ALA A 77 -2.02 -8.45 10.22
N CYS A 78 -1.95 -8.18 11.53
CA CYS A 78 -0.80 -7.53 12.13
C CYS A 78 0.01 -8.57 12.91
N TYR A 79 1.32 -8.62 12.68
CA TYR A 79 2.21 -9.38 13.52
C TYR A 79 2.34 -8.68 14.88
N ARG A 80 2.01 -9.41 15.94
CA ARG A 80 2.26 -8.99 17.32
C ARG A 80 3.49 -9.72 17.84
N PRO A 81 4.62 -9.02 18.08
CA PRO A 81 5.79 -9.64 18.66
C PRO A 81 5.53 -10.17 20.09
N PRO A 82 6.32 -11.14 20.58
CA PRO A 82 6.27 -11.58 21.97
C PRO A 82 6.47 -10.43 22.96
N ASN A 83 5.84 -10.52 24.14
CA ASN A 83 5.91 -9.48 25.18
C ASN A 83 7.34 -9.23 25.69
N GLU A 84 8.28 -10.16 25.53
CA GLU A 84 9.70 -10.01 25.90
C GLU A 84 10.40 -8.88 25.13
N LEU A 85 9.91 -8.59 23.93
CA LEU A 85 10.42 -7.50 23.08
C LEU A 85 9.76 -6.16 23.40
N LYS A 86 8.77 -6.12 24.30
CA LYS A 86 8.10 -4.88 24.71
C LYS A 86 9.07 -4.02 25.51
N ILE A 87 9.09 -2.72 25.20
CA ILE A 87 9.97 -1.74 25.81
C ILE A 87 9.26 -0.40 26.02
N SER A 88 9.40 0.18 27.22
CA SER A 88 8.92 1.53 27.50
C SER A 88 9.88 2.59 26.95
N LYS A 89 9.46 3.86 26.92
CA LYS A 89 10.37 4.96 26.53
C LYS A 89 11.54 5.09 27.50
N ASP A 90 11.28 4.97 28.79
CA ASP A 90 12.32 5.12 29.82
C ASP A 90 13.31 3.96 29.77
N GLU A 91 12.82 2.73 29.60
CA GLU A 91 13.66 1.55 29.46
C GLU A 91 14.55 1.63 28.21
N PHE A 92 14.04 2.16 27.10
CA PHE A 92 14.85 2.44 25.91
C PHE A 92 16.02 3.38 26.23
N ILE A 93 15.76 4.47 26.95
CA ILE A 93 16.79 5.45 27.33
C ILE A 93 17.81 4.83 28.29
N GLU A 94 17.39 3.98 29.20
CA GLU A 94 18.30 3.23 30.06
C GLU A 94 19.19 2.27 29.28
N LEU A 95 18.63 1.50 28.34
CA LEU A 95 19.40 0.60 27.49
C LEU A 95 20.38 1.36 26.60
N ALA A 96 19.96 2.50 26.05
CA ALA A 96 20.83 3.38 25.28
C ALA A 96 22.02 3.89 26.12
N LYS A 97 21.78 4.32 27.37
CA LYS A 97 22.84 4.69 28.31
C LYS A 97 23.77 3.51 28.63
N LYS A 98 23.20 2.34 28.95
CA LYS A 98 23.94 1.11 29.28
C LYS A 98 24.78 0.59 28.13
N SER A 99 24.40 0.88 26.88
CA SER A 99 25.17 0.48 25.69
C SER A 99 26.55 1.11 25.61
N GLY A 100 26.76 2.27 26.25
CA GLY A 100 28.01 3.03 26.21
C GLY A 100 28.34 3.68 24.86
N LYS A 101 27.46 3.56 23.84
CA LYS A 101 27.72 4.08 22.48
C LYS A 101 27.32 5.55 22.29
N PHE A 102 26.36 6.04 23.09
CA PHE A 102 25.79 7.36 22.93
C PHE A 102 26.28 8.33 24.00
N ASN A 103 26.67 9.53 23.58
CA ASN A 103 27.03 10.61 24.48
C ASN A 103 25.78 11.23 25.14
N GLY A 104 25.99 12.08 26.15
CA GLY A 104 24.88 12.70 26.91
C GLY A 104 23.92 13.53 26.04
N ALA A 105 24.44 14.20 25.00
CA ALA A 105 23.63 15.01 24.08
C ALA A 105 22.74 14.13 23.19
N ALA A 106 23.28 13.03 22.64
CA ALA A 106 22.56 12.04 21.85
C ALA A 106 21.46 11.36 22.67
N ILE A 107 21.73 11.03 23.93
CA ILE A 107 20.72 10.46 24.84
C ILE A 107 19.59 11.45 25.10
N GLU A 108 19.91 12.72 25.37
CA GLU A 108 18.91 13.75 25.61
C GLU A 108 18.07 14.03 24.35
N PHE A 109 18.68 14.01 23.17
CA PHE A 109 17.99 14.11 21.89
C PHE A 109 17.00 12.95 21.71
N GLN A 110 17.45 11.70 21.86
CA GLN A 110 16.59 10.51 21.74
C GLN A 110 15.41 10.56 22.74
N ARG A 111 15.66 11.02 23.97
CA ARG A 111 14.62 11.21 24.99
C ARG A 111 13.55 12.20 24.54
N ARG A 112 13.94 13.34 23.98
CA ARG A 112 13.00 14.34 23.44
C ARG A 112 12.24 13.82 22.24
N ALA A 113 12.93 13.14 21.32
CA ALA A 113 12.31 12.54 20.14
C ALA A 113 11.23 11.51 20.52
N LEU A 114 11.53 10.60 21.47
CA LEU A 114 10.57 9.59 21.95
C LEU A 114 9.36 10.18 22.69
N LYS A 115 9.55 11.30 23.40
CA LYS A 115 8.43 12.01 24.03
C LYS A 115 7.48 12.60 22.98
N ASN A 116 8.02 13.06 21.85
CA ASN A 116 7.28 13.73 20.79
C ASN A 116 6.87 12.83 19.60
N SER A 117 7.27 11.55 19.57
CA SER A 117 7.07 10.67 18.43
C SER A 117 5.66 10.06 18.31
N GLY A 118 4.78 10.25 19.30
CA GLY A 118 3.46 9.62 19.34
C GLY A 118 3.47 8.10 19.60
N ILE A 119 4.65 7.52 19.84
CA ILE A 119 4.83 6.12 20.23
C ILE A 119 4.40 5.92 21.68
N GLY A 120 3.71 4.80 21.97
CA GLY A 120 3.35 4.41 23.34
C GLY A 120 4.44 3.60 24.06
N ASP A 121 4.27 3.41 25.37
CA ASP A 121 5.19 2.63 26.21
C ASP A 121 5.05 1.10 26.02
N GLU A 122 4.17 0.69 25.13
CA GLU A 122 3.88 -0.71 24.82
C GLU A 122 4.43 -1.15 23.46
N THR A 123 5.45 -0.44 22.96
CA THR A 123 6.05 -0.75 21.66
C THR A 123 7.16 -1.77 21.77
N TYR A 124 7.46 -2.44 20.66
CA TYR A 124 8.41 -3.54 20.62
C TYR A 124 9.74 -3.08 20.02
N MET A 125 10.84 -3.61 20.56
CA MET A 125 12.23 -3.36 20.12
C MET A 125 13.12 -4.56 20.52
N PRO A 126 14.05 -5.04 19.69
CA PRO A 126 14.98 -6.08 20.10
C PRO A 126 16.02 -5.46 21.03
N ARG A 127 16.12 -5.96 22.26
CA ARG A 127 17.09 -5.46 23.26
C ARG A 127 18.54 -5.66 22.80
N VAL A 128 18.76 -6.64 21.91
CA VAL A 128 20.06 -6.95 21.31
C VAL A 128 20.70 -5.76 20.58
N VAL A 129 19.92 -4.77 20.12
CA VAL A 129 20.47 -3.56 19.46
C VAL A 129 21.29 -2.68 20.40
N PHE A 130 21.04 -2.79 21.72
CA PHE A 130 21.76 -2.06 22.76
C PHE A 130 22.90 -2.87 23.37
N GLN A 131 23.03 -4.15 23.03
CA GLN A 131 24.07 -5.00 23.59
C GLN A 131 25.45 -4.57 23.08
N PRO A 132 26.41 -4.29 23.97
CA PRO A 132 27.78 -4.00 23.58
C PRO A 132 28.38 -5.17 22.80
N GLY A 133 29.06 -4.89 21.68
CA GLY A 133 29.73 -5.92 20.87
C GLY A 133 28.80 -6.84 20.05
N HIS A 134 27.48 -6.73 20.18
CA HIS A 134 26.55 -7.51 19.36
C HIS A 134 26.41 -6.90 17.96
N LYS A 135 26.67 -7.71 16.94
CA LYS A 135 26.42 -7.34 15.54
C LYS A 135 25.04 -7.83 15.15
N ILE A 136 24.15 -6.91 14.79
CA ILE A 136 22.78 -7.23 14.37
C ILE A 136 22.84 -8.17 13.16
N THR A 137 22.22 -9.34 13.29
CA THR A 137 22.13 -10.34 12.22
C THR A 137 20.71 -10.41 11.66
N LEU A 138 20.53 -11.12 10.53
CA LEU A 138 19.21 -11.36 9.96
C LEU A 138 18.26 -12.11 10.92
N LYS A 139 18.82 -12.90 11.85
CA LYS A 139 18.05 -13.62 12.88
C LYS A 139 17.41 -12.65 13.88
N ASP A 140 18.12 -11.58 14.23
CA ASP A 140 17.61 -10.49 15.06
C ASP A 140 16.59 -9.65 14.27
N GLY A 141 16.78 -9.58 12.94
CA GLY A 141 15.95 -8.85 11.97
C GLY A 141 14.63 -9.51 11.58
N LEU A 142 14.40 -10.79 11.90
CA LEU A 142 13.20 -11.52 11.46
C LEU A 142 11.90 -10.94 12.05
N SER A 143 11.98 -10.26 13.20
CA SER A 143 10.87 -9.48 13.75
C SER A 143 10.96 -8.00 13.37
N THR A 144 12.10 -7.52 12.84
CA THR A 144 12.46 -6.11 12.74
C THR A 144 13.15 -5.78 11.41
N GLU A 145 12.47 -5.99 10.30
CA GLU A 145 13.00 -5.71 8.96
C GLU A 145 13.55 -4.28 8.82
N VAL A 146 12.94 -3.32 9.53
CA VAL A 146 13.37 -1.92 9.51
C VAL A 146 14.63 -1.69 10.33
N VAL A 147 14.81 -2.35 11.47
CA VAL A 147 15.90 -2.03 12.42
C VAL A 147 17.26 -2.54 11.90
N SER A 148 17.30 -3.65 11.16
CA SER A 148 18.57 -4.28 10.75
C SER A 148 19.44 -3.42 9.83
N TYR A 149 18.86 -2.57 8.99
CA TYR A 149 19.64 -1.72 8.06
C TYR A 149 19.68 -0.25 8.46
N THR A 150 18.86 0.16 9.42
CA THR A 150 18.64 1.60 9.71
C THR A 150 19.10 2.02 11.11
N TRP A 151 19.52 1.06 11.95
CA TRP A 151 19.99 1.36 13.30
C TRP A 151 21.32 2.11 13.28
N TYR A 152 21.29 3.38 13.68
CA TYR A 152 22.47 4.22 13.78
C TYR A 152 23.07 4.15 15.20
N SER A 153 24.35 3.81 15.30
CA SER A 153 25.05 3.65 16.59
C SER A 153 26.02 4.78 16.93
N GLY A 154 26.08 5.84 16.11
CA GLY A 154 26.93 7.00 16.35
C GLY A 154 26.21 8.13 17.10
N ASN A 155 26.81 9.32 17.08
CA ASN A 155 26.39 10.47 17.90
C ASN A 155 25.82 11.65 17.10
N ASP A 156 25.74 11.56 15.77
CA ASP A 156 25.13 12.60 14.94
C ASP A 156 23.60 12.64 15.14
N MET A 157 23.10 13.78 15.63
CA MET A 157 21.68 13.93 15.99
C MET A 157 20.73 13.74 14.79
N ASP A 158 21.15 14.16 13.61
CA ASP A 158 20.34 14.07 12.38
C ASP A 158 20.07 12.62 11.95
N MET A 159 20.94 11.68 12.38
CA MET A 159 20.82 10.25 12.07
C MET A 159 20.21 9.43 13.22
N LEU A 160 19.93 10.03 14.39
CA LEU A 160 19.34 9.37 15.55
C LEU A 160 17.81 9.34 15.53
N LEU A 161 17.18 10.21 14.74
CA LEU A 161 15.73 10.30 14.65
C LEU A 161 15.06 8.97 14.19
N PRO A 162 15.56 8.25 13.15
CA PRO A 162 15.03 6.95 12.75
C PRO A 162 14.95 5.93 13.90
N ASN A 163 15.96 5.89 14.78
CA ASN A 163 15.99 4.98 15.94
C ASN A 163 14.80 5.20 16.89
N CYS A 164 14.26 6.43 16.92
CA CYS A 164 13.15 6.83 17.79
C CYS A 164 11.78 6.76 17.11
N LEU A 165 11.72 6.76 15.79
CA LEU A 165 10.48 6.78 15.01
C LEU A 165 10.03 5.39 14.56
N PHE A 166 10.96 4.52 14.20
CA PHE A 166 10.62 3.21 13.68
C PHE A 166 10.61 2.15 14.78
N ARG A 167 9.43 1.90 15.32
CA ARG A 167 9.15 0.75 16.20
C ARG A 167 8.60 -0.41 15.39
N ILE A 168 8.75 -1.60 15.93
CA ILE A 168 8.39 -2.84 15.23
C ILE A 168 6.88 -2.94 15.03
N GLY A 169 6.50 -3.31 13.81
CA GLY A 169 5.20 -3.86 13.48
C GLY A 169 5.23 -4.30 12.02
N ALA A 170 4.63 -5.45 11.72
CA ALA A 170 4.38 -5.85 10.33
C ALA A 170 2.88 -5.98 10.14
N ALA A 171 2.37 -5.47 9.02
CA ALA A 171 0.98 -5.63 8.64
C ALA A 171 0.92 -6.24 7.24
N ALA A 172 0.22 -7.37 7.11
CA ALA A 172 -0.16 -7.93 5.83
C ALA A 172 -1.56 -7.40 5.47
N MET A 173 -1.73 -6.91 4.24
CA MET A 173 -3.01 -6.42 3.74
C MET A 173 -3.44 -7.26 2.53
N LEU A 174 -4.65 -7.81 2.58
CA LEU A 174 -5.28 -8.51 1.46
C LEU A 174 -6.16 -7.54 0.68
N LEU A 175 -5.67 -7.15 -0.50
CA LEU A 175 -6.37 -6.25 -1.42
C LEU A 175 -6.97 -7.05 -2.58
N SER A 176 -8.21 -6.72 -2.96
CA SER A 176 -8.88 -7.28 -4.14
C SER A 176 -9.44 -6.17 -5.02
N SER A 177 -9.38 -6.35 -6.34
CA SER A 177 -10.02 -5.48 -7.33
C SER A 177 -11.32 -6.10 -7.90
N CYS A 178 -11.74 -7.24 -7.36
CA CYS A 178 -12.94 -7.93 -7.82
C CYS A 178 -14.20 -7.31 -7.21
N ARG A 179 -15.16 -6.92 -8.05
CA ARG A 179 -16.44 -6.34 -7.58
C ARG A 179 -17.24 -7.32 -6.70
N SER A 180 -17.09 -8.62 -6.90
CA SER A 180 -17.75 -9.63 -6.06
C SER A 180 -17.20 -9.68 -4.64
N ASP A 181 -15.99 -9.17 -4.36
CA ASP A 181 -15.45 -9.13 -3.00
C ASP A 181 -15.93 -7.93 -2.19
N ARG A 182 -16.72 -7.03 -2.81
CA ARG A 182 -17.24 -5.82 -2.16
C ARG A 182 -18.03 -6.13 -0.90
N TRP A 183 -18.87 -7.17 -0.92
CA TRP A 183 -19.74 -7.51 0.21
C TRP A 183 -18.98 -7.98 1.45
N ARG A 184 -17.78 -8.56 1.28
CA ARG A 184 -16.92 -9.00 2.41
C ARG A 184 -15.79 -8.01 2.73
N SER A 185 -15.71 -6.89 2.02
CA SER A 185 -14.65 -5.90 2.22
C SER A 185 -14.86 -5.11 3.51
N LYS A 186 -13.76 -4.90 4.26
CA LYS A 186 -13.75 -4.03 5.44
C LYS A 186 -13.75 -2.56 5.03
N TYR A 187 -13.03 -2.24 3.95
CA TYR A 187 -12.90 -0.88 3.42
C TYR A 187 -12.90 -0.88 1.89
N GLU A 188 -13.46 0.17 1.30
CA GLU A 188 -13.42 0.46 -0.14
C GLU A 188 -12.55 1.69 -0.39
N LEU A 189 -11.54 1.55 -1.25
CA LEU A 189 -10.71 2.65 -1.72
C LEU A 189 -11.43 3.36 -2.87
N LYS A 190 -12.07 4.49 -2.58
CA LYS A 190 -12.86 5.26 -3.56
C LYS A 190 -12.00 6.09 -4.52
N GLN A 191 -10.95 6.71 -3.99
CA GLN A 191 -10.10 7.61 -4.75
C GLN A 191 -8.64 7.31 -4.47
N LEU A 192 -7.95 6.77 -5.47
CA LEU A 192 -6.51 6.61 -5.45
C LEU A 192 -5.88 7.89 -6.02
N VAL A 193 -5.42 8.79 -5.15
CA VAL A 193 -4.56 9.89 -5.58
C VAL A 193 -3.13 9.37 -5.65
N ARG A 194 -2.68 8.96 -6.83
CA ARG A 194 -1.29 8.55 -7.02
C ARG A 194 -0.41 9.80 -7.12
N THR A 195 0.27 10.15 -6.04
CA THR A 195 1.27 11.22 -6.05
C THR A 195 2.62 10.65 -6.49
N HIS A 196 2.98 10.83 -7.76
CA HIS A 196 4.33 10.50 -8.22
C HIS A 196 5.27 11.68 -7.97
N ARG A 197 6.15 11.54 -6.97
CA ARG A 197 7.17 12.54 -6.61
C ARG A 197 8.60 12.11 -7.00
N GLY A 198 8.74 11.07 -7.82
CA GLY A 198 10.05 10.52 -8.19
C GLY A 198 10.98 11.50 -8.92
N MET A 199 10.41 12.51 -9.59
CA MET A 199 11.18 13.58 -10.25
C MET A 199 11.47 14.80 -9.35
N ASP A 200 10.86 14.86 -8.17
CA ASP A 200 11.05 15.97 -7.26
C ASP A 200 12.34 15.74 -6.47
N SER A 201 13.38 16.53 -6.77
CA SER A 201 14.67 16.45 -6.09
C SER A 201 14.55 16.53 -4.56
N ARG A 202 13.55 17.23 -4.02
CA ARG A 202 13.28 17.27 -2.57
C ARG A 202 12.76 15.94 -2.05
N SER A 203 11.89 15.27 -2.81
CA SER A 203 11.38 13.95 -2.44
C SER A 203 12.44 12.86 -2.57
N PHE A 204 13.32 12.97 -3.56
CA PHE A 204 14.48 12.09 -3.69
C PHE A 204 15.48 12.26 -2.52
N LYS A 205 15.70 13.48 -2.05
CA LYS A 205 16.60 13.79 -0.92
C LYS A 205 15.97 13.61 0.46
N SER A 206 14.71 13.18 0.52
CA SER A 206 13.94 13.08 1.78
C SER A 206 14.50 12.08 2.78
N ILE A 207 15.06 10.97 2.29
CA ILE A 207 15.67 9.92 3.10
C ILE A 207 17.00 9.59 2.44
N GLN A 208 18.11 9.78 3.16
CA GLN A 208 19.45 9.53 2.65
C GLN A 208 20.24 8.66 3.61
N LEU A 209 20.87 7.62 3.07
CA LEU A 209 21.89 6.88 3.80
C LEU A 209 23.20 7.67 3.73
N ARG A 210 23.79 7.95 4.89
CA ARG A 210 25.07 8.65 5.03
C ARG A 210 25.96 7.93 6.03
N GLU A 211 27.26 8.16 5.93
CA GLU A 211 28.23 7.69 6.90
C GLU A 211 28.70 8.87 7.74
N ASP A 212 28.86 8.65 9.05
CA ASP A 212 29.48 9.62 9.95
C ASP A 212 31.02 9.60 9.85
N ALA A 213 31.67 10.48 10.60
CA ALA A 213 33.14 10.57 10.65
C ALA A 213 33.81 9.29 11.18
N GLU A 214 33.09 8.47 11.93
CA GLU A 214 33.54 7.20 12.52
C GLU A 214 33.19 6.00 11.62
N ARG A 215 32.69 6.23 10.40
CA ARG A 215 32.21 5.24 9.42
C ARG A 215 31.00 4.41 9.88
N ASN A 216 30.20 4.92 10.82
CA ASN A 216 28.90 4.34 11.10
C ASN A 216 27.88 4.83 10.06
N GLN A 217 27.14 3.91 9.47
CA GLN A 217 26.07 4.23 8.53
C GLN A 217 24.78 4.60 9.28
N GLY A 218 24.13 5.68 8.87
CA GLY A 218 22.86 6.14 9.42
C GLY A 218 21.94 6.75 8.37
N LEU A 219 20.66 6.87 8.70
CA LEU A 219 19.66 7.48 7.83
C LEU A 219 19.35 8.91 8.29
N ILE A 220 19.46 9.86 7.37
CA ILE A 220 18.97 11.23 7.57
C ILE A 220 17.57 11.31 6.98
N ILE A 221 16.63 11.85 7.76
CA ILE A 221 15.26 12.13 7.32
C ILE A 221 15.06 13.64 7.26
N GLU A 222 14.82 14.16 6.05
CA GLU A 222 14.47 15.57 5.86
C GLU A 222 12.93 15.73 5.96
N PHE A 223 12.50 16.35 7.06
CA PHE A 223 11.09 16.46 7.45
C PHE A 223 10.20 17.16 6.40
N GLN A 224 10.79 17.93 5.48
CA GLN A 224 10.04 18.66 4.45
C GLN A 224 9.44 17.77 3.35
N ALA A 225 9.86 16.51 3.23
CA ALA A 225 9.47 15.67 2.10
C ALA A 225 8.71 14.38 2.46
N VAL A 226 8.73 13.94 3.72
CA VAL A 226 8.00 12.71 4.17
C VAL A 226 6.56 13.00 4.61
N ILE A 227 6.06 14.22 4.36
CA ILE A 227 4.62 14.44 4.37
C ILE A 227 4.02 13.74 3.14
N VAL A 228 3.80 12.43 3.24
CA VAL A 228 2.69 11.77 2.55
C VAL A 228 1.40 12.30 3.18
N LYS A 229 1.15 13.61 3.02
CA LYS A 229 -0.20 14.16 2.99
C LYS A 229 -0.79 13.54 1.75
N HIS A 230 -1.46 12.41 1.90
CA HIS A 230 -2.59 11.93 1.10
C HIS A 230 -2.59 10.41 1.04
N LEU A 231 -3.05 9.75 2.10
CA LEU A 231 -3.77 8.48 1.93
C LEU A 231 -4.99 8.32 2.85
N SER A 232 -5.17 9.18 3.86
CA SER A 232 -6.29 8.99 4.81
C SER A 232 -7.59 9.71 4.46
N ARG A 233 -7.71 10.42 3.32
CA ARG A 233 -8.93 11.19 3.00
C ARG A 233 -10.05 10.40 2.28
N SER A 234 -9.79 9.19 1.77
CA SER A 234 -10.77 8.50 0.90
C SER A 234 -10.94 7.00 1.13
N MET A 235 -10.51 6.46 2.28
CA MET A 235 -10.93 5.11 2.70
C MET A 235 -12.29 5.22 3.39
N HIS A 236 -13.35 4.77 2.71
CA HIS A 236 -14.66 4.70 3.34
C HIS A 236 -14.85 3.31 3.95
N ARG A 237 -15.31 3.28 5.21
CA ARG A 237 -15.71 2.04 5.86
C ARG A 237 -16.92 1.50 5.11
N SER A 238 -16.86 0.25 4.66
CA SER A 238 -17.96 -0.36 3.94
C SER A 238 -19.18 -0.49 4.86
N GLU A 239 -20.39 -0.13 4.41
CA GLU A 239 -21.62 -0.22 5.22
C GLU A 239 -21.87 -1.64 5.75
N VAL A 240 -21.42 -2.66 5.01
CA VAL A 240 -21.53 -4.07 5.41
C VAL A 240 -20.65 -4.42 6.62
N ALA A 241 -19.49 -3.76 6.79
CA ALA A 241 -18.60 -3.97 7.92
C ALA A 241 -19.15 -3.40 9.24
N LEU A 242 -20.09 -2.45 9.18
CA LEU A 242 -20.81 -1.97 10.38
C LEU A 242 -21.77 -3.03 10.93
N CYS A 243 -22.27 -3.94 10.08
CA CYS A 243 -23.21 -4.97 10.47
C CYS A 243 -22.52 -6.21 11.09
N SER A 244 -21.33 -6.59 10.60
CA SER A 244 -20.56 -7.71 11.16
C SER A 244 -19.99 -7.42 12.56
N GLN A 245 -19.48 -6.21 12.81
CA GLN A 245 -18.95 -5.83 14.14
C GLN A 245 -20.03 -5.66 15.23
N ARG A 246 -21.31 -5.61 14.87
CA ARG A 246 -22.43 -5.65 15.84
C ARG A 246 -22.75 -7.06 16.32
N ARG A 247 -22.24 -8.11 15.65
CA ARG A 247 -22.40 -9.52 16.07
C ARG A 247 -21.26 -10.05 16.93
N GLU A 248 -20.10 -9.39 16.91
CA GLU A 248 -18.92 -9.79 17.70
C GLU A 248 -18.74 -8.96 18.99
N ARG A 249 -19.73 -8.13 19.35
CA ARG A 249 -19.78 -7.40 20.63
C ARG A 249 -20.94 -7.86 21.48
#